data_AF-A0AAD8PNE5-F1
#
_entry.id   AF-A0AAD8PNE5-F1
#
_cell.length_a   1.000
_cell.length_b   1.000
_cell.length_c   1.000
_cell.angle_alpha   90.00
_cell.angle_beta   90.00
_cell.angle_gamma   90.00
#
_symmetry.space_group_name_H-M   'P 1'
#
loop_
_entity.id
_entity.type
_entity.pdbx_description
1 polymer ?
#
loop_
_entity_poly.entity_id
_entity_poly.type
_entity_poly.pdbx_seq_one_letter_code
_entity_poly.pdbx_strand_id
1 'polypeptide(L)'
;MSTTVSQTVTIPPENVAGGGKATEYWSRYLTSVLTRLFSSVGGYTPSEQQAQIEFMQKHVAPIVGPVPAEPYGLFNMPYIPAPLEASVNLTTKGKPKARIWMNLGKPLDQSRFEPNAAERDSEALLSIARASGADTRWLECLTKAMFLTPSQLEAVRARGGPAWPFSLFCFDFTGMDRTMRAYFPAVPRGGRSRTEVGLDAIKSLKPFGPNLEAGLNLVQSALTRDLEYSYLDDNKYKAGIHMLGVDCLDPEQARVKIYIDVNSNSWNAASDVMTLGGRLTDATSLKAVELLQSVYHLMRDEPEGVDDDWSKPSAVPDRSFPGQQFSVEITAKSSIPEMKIYVPLVQYAGDTQKAEENMHRMLQKLGHEWASNGKLKETMTAVSASESIRGLGVVTFSYSEKKGSYSSVYFAPPPDYADKVVIESRGLSVV
;
A
#
# COMPACT_ATOMS: atom_id res chain seq x y z
N MET A 1 8.00 28.69 43.16
CA MET A 1 7.90 27.23 43.36
C MET A 1 6.49 26.82 42.99
N SER A 2 6.33 26.17 41.84
CA SER A 2 5.07 25.53 41.45
C SER A 2 5.44 24.20 40.81
N THR A 3 5.11 23.13 41.51
CA THR A 3 5.40 21.74 41.17
C THR A 3 4.30 21.22 40.25
N THR A 4 4.63 21.01 38.98
CA THR A 4 3.73 20.35 38.02
C THR A 4 3.82 18.84 38.23
N VAL A 5 2.74 18.25 38.72
CA VAL A 5 2.59 16.80 38.86
C VAL A 5 2.34 16.20 37.48
N SER A 6 3.34 15.51 36.94
CA SER A 6 3.17 14.68 35.74
C SER A 6 2.34 13.46 36.11
N GLN A 7 1.08 13.41 35.67
CA GLN A 7 0.28 12.19 35.77
C GLN A 7 0.70 11.23 34.67
N THR A 8 1.42 10.20 35.06
CA THR A 8 1.67 9.01 34.24
C THR A 8 0.34 8.26 34.09
N VAL A 9 -0.26 8.31 32.91
CA VAL A 9 -1.42 7.47 32.58
C VAL A 9 -0.91 6.06 32.31
N THR A 10 -1.11 5.17 33.27
CA THR A 10 -0.83 3.74 33.12
C THR A 10 -1.99 3.10 32.36
N ILE A 11 -1.77 2.70 31.11
CA ILE A 11 -2.72 1.92 30.32
C ILE A 11 -2.59 0.45 30.76
N PRO A 12 -3.69 -0.28 31.04
CA PRO A 12 -3.61 -1.67 31.48
C PRO A 12 -3.18 -2.60 30.32
N PRO A 13 -2.47 -3.70 30.61
CA PRO A 13 -2.02 -4.64 29.61
C PRO A 13 -3.15 -5.61 29.25
N GLU A 14 -3.85 -5.35 28.14
CA GLU A 14 -4.66 -6.37 27.46
C GLU A 14 -4.14 -6.59 26.04
N ASN A 15 -3.26 -7.58 25.96
CA ASN A 15 -3.10 -8.61 24.94
C ASN A 15 -3.32 -8.28 23.45
N VAL A 16 -2.34 -8.75 22.69
CA VAL A 16 -2.11 -8.65 21.25
C VAL A 16 -3.16 -9.37 20.37
N ALA A 17 -4.19 -9.94 20.97
CA ALA A 17 -5.45 -10.28 20.31
C ALA A 17 -6.46 -9.26 20.80
N GLY A 18 -7.01 -8.43 19.91
CA GLY A 18 -8.01 -7.44 20.31
C GLY A 18 -9.10 -8.18 21.08
N GLY A 19 -9.22 -7.91 22.39
CA GLY A 19 -10.20 -8.59 23.25
C GLY A 19 -11.59 -8.58 22.58
N GLY A 20 -12.52 -9.43 23.01
CA GLY A 20 -13.78 -9.68 22.27
C GLY A 20 -14.48 -8.42 21.73
N LYS A 21 -14.45 -7.31 22.47
CA LYS A 21 -14.94 -5.99 22.06
C LYS A 21 -14.23 -5.38 20.84
N ALA A 22 -12.90 -5.45 20.77
CA ALA A 22 -12.13 -4.95 19.63
C ALA A 22 -12.33 -5.81 18.37
N THR A 23 -12.39 -7.13 18.53
CA THR A 23 -12.73 -8.04 17.41
C THR A 23 -14.12 -7.73 16.85
N GLU A 24 -15.10 -7.50 17.72
CA GLU A 24 -16.46 -7.12 17.31
C GLU A 24 -16.49 -5.78 16.58
N TYR A 25 -15.78 -4.77 17.10
CA TYR A 25 -15.64 -3.47 16.45
C TYR A 25 -15.07 -3.61 15.03
N TRP A 26 -13.93 -4.30 14.89
CA TRP A 26 -13.28 -4.48 13.59
C TRP A 26 -14.14 -5.29 12.62
N SER A 27 -14.89 -6.28 13.13
CA SER A 27 -15.84 -7.03 12.32
C SER A 27 -16.91 -6.12 11.72
N ARG A 28 -17.52 -5.25 12.53
CA ARG A 28 -18.53 -4.28 12.07
C ARG A 28 -17.93 -3.29 11.07
N TYR A 29 -16.74 -2.75 11.37
CA TYR A 29 -16.04 -1.81 10.50
C TYR A 29 -15.69 -2.42 9.13
N LEU A 30 -15.09 -3.62 9.11
CA LEU A 30 -14.74 -4.33 7.87
C LEU A 30 -15.98 -4.65 7.04
N THR A 31 -17.06 -5.13 7.65
CA THR A 31 -18.34 -5.36 6.97
C THR A 31 -18.87 -4.08 6.34
N SER A 32 -18.89 -2.98 7.11
CA SER A 32 -19.35 -1.66 6.67
C SER A 32 -18.60 -1.19 5.42
N VAL A 33 -17.26 -1.28 5.42
CA VAL A 33 -16.42 -0.90 4.27
C VAL A 33 -16.62 -1.83 3.07
N LEU A 34 -16.57 -3.15 3.28
CA LEU A 34 -16.66 -4.14 2.20
C LEU A 34 -18.01 -4.13 1.50
N THR A 35 -19.11 -4.00 2.25
CA THR A 35 -20.45 -3.91 1.66
C THR A 35 -20.57 -2.73 0.70
N ARG A 36 -20.09 -1.54 1.11
CA ARG A 36 -20.09 -0.34 0.26
C ARG A 36 -19.14 -0.49 -0.93
N LEU A 37 -17.97 -1.08 -0.72
CA LEU A 37 -17.00 -1.32 -1.79
C LEU A 37 -17.55 -2.29 -2.84
N PHE A 38 -18.06 -3.45 -2.46
CA PHE A 38 -18.61 -4.43 -3.40
C PHE A 38 -19.84 -3.92 -4.13
N SER A 39 -20.75 -3.24 -3.43
CA SER A 39 -21.95 -2.67 -4.04
C SER A 39 -21.59 -1.62 -5.08
N SER A 40 -20.64 -0.72 -4.76
CA SER A 40 -20.24 0.35 -5.66
C SER A 40 -19.34 -0.12 -6.81
N VAL A 41 -18.48 -1.13 -6.62
CA VAL A 41 -17.70 -1.71 -7.73
C VAL A 41 -18.60 -2.50 -8.68
N GLY A 42 -19.58 -3.22 -8.13
CA GLY A 42 -20.42 -4.15 -8.87
C GLY A 42 -19.69 -5.45 -9.25
N GLY A 43 -20.43 -6.39 -9.82
CA GLY A 43 -19.86 -7.65 -10.32
C GLY A 43 -19.61 -8.74 -9.26
N TYR A 44 -20.07 -8.56 -8.03
CA TYR A 44 -20.06 -9.56 -6.96
C TYR A 44 -21.50 -9.89 -6.54
N THR A 45 -21.87 -11.17 -6.60
CA THR A 45 -23.16 -11.67 -6.12
C THR A 45 -23.28 -11.54 -4.60
N PRO A 46 -24.49 -11.51 -4.03
CA PRO A 46 -24.67 -11.44 -2.57
C PRO A 46 -23.92 -12.55 -1.81
N SER A 47 -23.91 -13.78 -2.35
CA SER A 47 -23.17 -14.90 -1.75
C SER A 47 -21.66 -14.70 -1.77
N GLU A 48 -21.11 -14.13 -2.85
CA GLU A 48 -19.69 -13.82 -2.93
C GLU A 48 -19.32 -12.72 -1.93
N GLN A 49 -20.10 -11.64 -1.86
CA GLN A 49 -19.88 -10.56 -0.89
C GLN A 49 -19.88 -11.10 0.54
N GLN A 50 -20.88 -11.91 0.88
CA GLN A 50 -21.02 -12.52 2.20
C GLN A 50 -19.81 -13.42 2.52
N ALA A 51 -19.38 -14.28 1.60
CA ALA A 51 -18.23 -15.16 1.80
C ALA A 51 -16.90 -14.39 2.02
N GLN A 52 -16.71 -13.25 1.35
CA GLN A 52 -15.55 -12.40 1.59
C GLN A 52 -15.64 -11.69 2.95
N ILE A 53 -16.81 -11.18 3.32
CA ILE A 53 -17.02 -10.52 4.61
C ILE A 53 -16.80 -11.49 5.78
N GLU A 54 -17.38 -12.69 5.71
CA GLU A 54 -17.22 -13.72 6.75
C GLU A 54 -15.76 -14.11 6.95
N PHE A 55 -14.99 -14.24 5.86
CA PHE A 55 -13.57 -14.50 5.94
C PHE A 55 -12.83 -13.38 6.71
N MET A 56 -13.11 -12.12 6.37
CA MET A 56 -12.47 -10.97 7.01
C MET A 56 -12.85 -10.86 8.49
N GLN A 57 -14.11 -11.11 8.85
CA GLN A 57 -14.55 -11.15 10.25
C GLN A 57 -13.86 -12.26 11.04
N LYS A 58 -13.73 -13.46 10.45
CA LYS A 58 -13.19 -14.62 11.14
C LYS A 58 -11.67 -14.58 11.28
N HIS A 59 -10.96 -14.14 10.25
CA HIS A 59 -9.50 -14.30 10.17
C HIS A 59 -8.72 -13.00 10.27
N VAL A 60 -9.34 -11.85 9.99
CA VAL A 60 -8.64 -10.56 9.97
C VAL A 60 -9.03 -9.69 11.16
N ALA A 61 -10.32 -9.54 11.46
CA ALA A 61 -10.79 -8.72 12.58
C ALA A 61 -10.08 -9.00 13.93
N PRO A 62 -9.74 -10.26 14.30
CA PRO A 62 -9.09 -10.54 15.58
C PRO A 62 -7.66 -9.98 15.74
N ILE A 63 -7.01 -9.61 14.63
CA ILE A 63 -5.58 -9.28 14.59
C ILE A 63 -5.29 -7.87 14.03
N VAL A 64 -6.33 -7.07 13.80
CA VAL A 64 -6.16 -5.66 13.39
C VAL A 64 -5.55 -4.81 14.52
N GLY A 65 -5.81 -5.19 15.78
CA GLY A 65 -5.29 -4.51 16.97
C GLY A 65 -6.39 -3.84 17.80
N PRO A 66 -6.04 -2.85 18.65
CA PRO A 66 -7.01 -2.15 19.50
C PRO A 66 -7.96 -1.27 18.69
N VAL A 67 -9.12 -0.94 19.27
CA VAL A 67 -10.06 0.03 18.67
C VAL A 67 -9.41 1.41 18.62
N PRO A 68 -9.54 2.16 17.51
CA PRO A 68 -9.01 3.51 17.42
C PRO A 68 -9.67 4.43 18.47
N ALA A 69 -8.84 5.01 19.35
CA ALA A 69 -9.29 6.02 20.31
C ALA A 69 -9.58 7.38 19.64
N GLU A 70 -8.95 7.64 18.49
CA GLU A 70 -9.13 8.86 17.69
C GLU A 70 -9.35 8.50 16.21
N PRO A 71 -10.03 9.35 15.43
CA PRO A 71 -10.29 9.12 14.00
C PRO A 71 -9.01 8.94 13.15
N TYR A 72 -7.86 9.35 13.68
CA TYR A 72 -6.55 9.32 13.03
C TYR A 72 -5.46 8.75 13.95
N GLY A 73 -5.71 7.60 14.58
CA GLY A 73 -4.72 6.95 15.45
C GLY A 73 -3.38 6.65 14.74
N LEU A 74 -2.40 6.10 15.47
CA LEU A 74 -1.05 5.73 14.97
C LEU A 74 -1.07 4.51 14.00
N PHE A 75 -2.10 4.41 13.18
CA PHE A 75 -2.34 3.43 12.13
C PHE A 75 -1.71 3.98 10.84
N ASN A 76 -0.40 3.91 10.64
CA ASN A 76 0.21 4.44 9.41
C ASN A 76 -0.04 3.48 8.23
N MET A 77 -1.02 3.82 7.38
CA MET A 77 -0.89 3.56 5.94
C MET A 77 -0.03 4.71 5.38
N PRO A 78 0.75 4.52 4.30
CA PRO A 78 1.83 5.43 3.90
C PRO A 78 1.45 6.92 3.85
N TYR A 79 0.18 7.22 3.57
CA TYR A 79 -0.32 8.57 3.35
C TYR A 79 -1.37 9.02 4.38
N ILE A 80 -2.12 8.08 4.97
CA ILE A 80 -3.31 8.38 5.76
C ILE A 80 -3.29 7.52 7.04
N PRO A 81 -3.56 8.12 8.22
CA PRO A 81 -3.65 7.39 9.48
C PRO A 81 -4.98 6.60 9.55
N ALA A 82 -5.11 5.57 8.72
CA ALA A 82 -6.30 4.71 8.62
C ALA A 82 -5.95 3.25 8.91
N PRO A 83 -6.91 2.46 9.44
CA PRO A 83 -6.65 1.07 9.76
C PRO A 83 -6.43 0.18 8.54
N LEU A 84 -7.05 0.54 7.42
CA LEU A 84 -6.95 -0.11 6.12
C LEU A 84 -7.05 0.93 5.00
N GLU A 85 -6.69 0.52 3.78
CA GLU A 85 -7.04 1.20 2.54
C GLU A 85 -7.90 0.27 1.67
N ALA A 86 -9.08 0.74 1.29
CA ALA A 86 -9.89 0.13 0.25
C ALA A 86 -9.41 0.63 -1.11
N SER A 87 -9.51 -0.17 -2.15
CA SER A 87 -9.16 0.28 -3.49
C SER A 87 -9.97 -0.43 -4.56
N VAL A 88 -10.10 0.23 -5.69
CA VAL A 88 -10.70 -0.35 -6.89
C VAL A 88 -9.66 -0.37 -8.00
N ASN A 89 -9.47 -1.54 -8.58
CA ASN A 89 -8.61 -1.78 -9.72
C ASN A 89 -9.44 -1.68 -11.00
N LEU A 90 -9.11 -0.70 -11.84
CA LEU A 90 -9.74 -0.38 -13.12
C LEU A 90 -8.83 -0.86 -14.25
N THR A 91 -9.41 -1.49 -15.27
CA THR A 91 -8.67 -2.09 -16.38
C THR A 91 -9.49 -1.98 -17.65
N THR A 92 -8.85 -1.61 -18.76
CA THR A 92 -9.55 -1.49 -20.06
C THR A 92 -9.82 -2.83 -20.74
N LYS A 93 -9.14 -3.91 -20.32
CA LYS A 93 -9.34 -5.28 -20.84
C LYS A 93 -9.81 -6.23 -19.75
N GLY A 94 -10.89 -5.88 -19.04
CA GLY A 94 -11.44 -6.71 -17.98
C GLY A 94 -12.48 -5.99 -17.14
N LYS A 95 -12.82 -6.59 -15.99
CA LYS A 95 -13.77 -6.01 -15.04
C LYS A 95 -13.03 -5.32 -13.89
N PRO A 96 -13.59 -4.22 -13.34
CA PRO A 96 -13.14 -3.64 -12.09
C PRO A 96 -13.08 -4.68 -10.96
N LYS A 97 -12.10 -4.55 -10.06
CA LYS A 97 -11.97 -5.43 -8.88
C LYS A 97 -11.76 -4.66 -7.61
N ALA A 98 -12.47 -5.07 -6.56
CA ALA A 98 -12.28 -4.59 -5.20
C ALA A 98 -11.01 -5.18 -4.58
N ARG A 99 -10.30 -4.37 -3.80
CA ARG A 99 -9.15 -4.76 -2.98
C ARG A 99 -9.21 -4.07 -1.63
N ILE A 100 -8.76 -4.76 -0.58
CA ILE A 100 -8.44 -4.13 0.71
C ILE A 100 -6.99 -4.40 1.08
N TRP A 101 -6.29 -3.37 1.52
CA TRP A 101 -4.91 -3.37 2.00
C TRP A 101 -4.87 -2.99 3.47
N MET A 102 -4.05 -3.69 4.26
CA MET A 102 -4.05 -3.57 5.72
C MET A 102 -2.62 -3.70 6.26
N ASN A 103 -2.41 -3.13 7.43
CA ASN A 103 -1.18 -3.23 8.19
C ASN A 103 -1.45 -4.08 9.46
N LEU A 104 -0.57 -5.04 9.72
CA LEU A 104 -0.65 -5.97 10.86
C LEU A 104 -0.04 -5.35 12.13
N GLY A 105 -0.61 -5.71 13.28
CA GLY A 105 -0.01 -5.44 14.59
C GLY A 105 0.09 -3.95 14.93
N LYS A 106 -1.03 -3.33 15.32
CA LYS A 106 -1.08 -1.90 15.63
C LYS A 106 -1.24 -1.64 17.13
N PRO A 107 -0.77 -0.47 17.64
CA PRO A 107 -0.33 0.74 16.91
C PRO A 107 1.15 0.77 16.49
N LEU A 108 1.51 1.66 15.55
CA LEU A 108 2.92 1.91 15.18
C LEU A 108 3.58 2.90 16.15
N ASP A 109 3.72 2.47 17.40
CA ASP A 109 4.32 3.22 18.49
C ASP A 109 5.51 2.46 19.11
N GLN A 110 5.88 2.81 20.34
CA GLN A 110 6.98 2.16 21.04
C GLN A 110 6.73 0.66 21.33
N SER A 111 5.48 0.19 21.32
CA SER A 111 5.15 -1.24 21.50
C SER A 111 5.74 -2.11 20.38
N ARG A 112 6.05 -1.54 19.21
CA ARG A 112 6.73 -2.23 18.12
C ARG A 112 8.14 -2.70 18.47
N PHE A 113 8.75 -2.10 19.49
CA PHE A 113 10.07 -2.51 19.97
C PHE A 113 9.98 -3.50 21.15
N GLU A 114 8.79 -3.90 21.57
CA GLU A 114 8.64 -4.91 22.61
C GLU A 114 9.19 -6.27 22.18
N PRO A 115 9.70 -7.07 23.14
CA PRO A 115 10.08 -8.44 22.86
C PRO A 115 8.96 -9.24 22.19
N ASN A 116 9.34 -10.04 21.19
CA ASN A 116 8.45 -10.92 20.43
C ASN A 116 7.40 -10.21 19.55
N ALA A 117 7.43 -8.87 19.41
CA ALA A 117 6.45 -8.17 18.57
C ALA A 117 6.56 -8.59 17.09
N ALA A 118 7.78 -8.75 16.58
CA ALA A 118 8.04 -9.19 15.21
C ALA A 118 7.57 -10.63 14.98
N GLU A 119 7.83 -11.51 15.94
CA GLU A 119 7.46 -12.92 15.89
C GLU A 119 5.93 -13.09 15.90
N ARG A 120 5.21 -12.33 16.72
CA ARG A 120 3.74 -12.34 16.76
C ARG A 120 3.13 -11.89 15.44
N ASP A 121 3.60 -10.79 14.88
CA ASP A 121 3.14 -10.28 13.58
C ASP A 121 3.43 -11.26 12.44
N SER A 122 4.61 -11.90 12.47
CA SER A 122 5.00 -12.92 11.51
C SER A 122 4.03 -14.10 11.53
N GLU A 123 3.70 -14.61 12.71
CA GLU A 123 2.75 -15.73 12.84
C GLU A 123 1.33 -15.32 12.42
N ALA A 124 0.89 -14.09 12.76
CA ALA A 124 -0.40 -13.57 12.32
C ALA A 124 -0.49 -13.50 10.78
N LEU A 125 0.56 -12.99 10.12
CA LEU A 125 0.64 -12.93 8.66
C LEU A 125 0.56 -14.31 8.01
N LEU A 126 1.34 -15.27 8.52
CA LEU A 126 1.35 -16.65 8.02
C LEU A 126 0.01 -17.36 8.28
N SER A 127 -0.62 -17.11 9.42
CA SER A 127 -1.94 -17.66 9.76
C SER A 127 -3.03 -17.18 8.80
N ILE A 128 -3.08 -15.87 8.49
CA ILE A 128 -4.00 -15.32 7.47
C ILE A 128 -3.71 -15.97 6.11
N ALA A 129 -2.44 -16.09 5.72
CA ALA A 129 -2.06 -16.67 4.45
C ALA A 129 -2.58 -18.10 4.31
N ARG A 130 -2.33 -18.95 5.31
CA ARG A 130 -2.85 -20.32 5.36
C ARG A 130 -4.38 -20.35 5.31
N ALA A 131 -5.05 -19.50 6.09
CA ALA A 131 -6.51 -19.42 6.10
C ALA A 131 -7.10 -18.99 4.75
N SER A 132 -6.38 -18.18 3.98
CA SER A 132 -6.80 -17.75 2.65
C SER A 132 -6.53 -18.78 1.54
N GLY A 133 -5.83 -19.88 1.84
CA GLY A 133 -5.37 -20.84 0.84
C GLY A 133 -4.19 -20.36 0.00
N ALA A 134 -3.47 -19.33 0.48
CA ALA A 134 -2.33 -18.77 -0.22
C ALA A 134 -1.12 -19.70 -0.22
N ASP A 135 -0.30 -19.61 -1.27
CA ASP A 135 1.02 -20.24 -1.28
C ASP A 135 2.00 -19.41 -0.44
N THR A 136 2.63 -20.04 0.55
CA THR A 136 3.48 -19.35 1.52
C THR A 136 4.97 -19.41 1.20
N ARG A 137 5.41 -20.08 0.13
CA ARG A 137 6.86 -20.35 -0.09
C ARG A 137 7.70 -19.08 -0.19
N TRP A 138 7.29 -18.13 -1.02
CA TRP A 138 7.96 -16.83 -1.10
C TRP A 138 7.67 -15.93 0.09
N LEU A 139 6.46 -16.02 0.66
CA LEU A 139 6.08 -15.30 1.88
C LEU A 139 7.04 -15.63 3.03
N GLU A 140 7.28 -16.92 3.28
CA GLU A 140 8.17 -17.41 4.33
C GLU A 140 9.63 -16.99 4.10
N CYS A 141 10.09 -17.00 2.84
CA CYS A 141 11.42 -16.48 2.49
C CYS A 141 11.56 -15.01 2.88
N LEU A 142 10.60 -14.17 2.49
CA LEU A 142 10.63 -12.74 2.79
C LEU A 142 10.41 -12.44 4.27
N THR A 143 9.55 -13.18 4.97
CA THR A 143 9.39 -13.06 6.42
C THR A 143 10.73 -13.29 7.12
N LYS A 144 11.45 -14.38 6.78
CA LYS A 144 12.77 -14.66 7.34
C LYS A 144 13.81 -13.60 6.96
N ALA A 145 13.77 -13.09 5.73
CA ALA A 145 14.75 -12.13 5.25
C ALA A 145 14.49 -10.71 5.75
N MET A 146 13.24 -10.29 5.91
CA MET A 146 12.87 -8.88 6.10
C MET A 146 12.53 -8.53 7.53
N PHE A 147 11.97 -9.47 8.32
CA PHE A 147 11.69 -9.19 9.73
C PHE A 147 13.01 -8.97 10.48
N LEU A 148 13.00 -7.95 11.33
CA LEU A 148 14.17 -7.56 12.10
C LEU A 148 14.32 -8.47 13.32
N THR A 149 15.56 -8.88 13.60
CA THR A 149 15.86 -9.58 14.86
C THR A 149 15.70 -8.64 16.06
N PRO A 150 15.55 -9.15 17.29
CA PRO A 150 15.49 -8.31 18.49
C PRO A 150 16.65 -7.32 18.61
N SER A 151 17.88 -7.76 18.29
CA SER A 151 19.07 -6.90 18.28
C SER A 151 19.02 -5.80 17.21
N GLN A 152 18.46 -6.10 16.03
CA GLN A 152 18.28 -5.11 14.97
C GLN A 152 17.18 -4.10 15.32
N LEU A 153 16.08 -4.55 15.93
CA LEU A 153 15.02 -3.69 16.48
C LEU A 153 15.58 -2.67 17.46
N GLU A 154 16.37 -3.14 18.44
CA GLU A 154 16.97 -2.26 19.44
C GLU A 154 17.98 -1.30 18.80
N ALA A 155 18.74 -1.74 17.79
CA ALA A 155 19.65 -0.86 17.06
C ALA A 155 18.93 0.22 16.23
N VAL A 156 17.69 -0.03 15.78
CA VAL A 156 16.83 0.99 15.14
C VAL A 156 16.31 1.95 16.21
N ARG A 157 15.80 1.42 17.33
CA ARG A 157 15.28 2.20 18.45
C ARG A 157 16.32 3.14 19.05
N ALA A 158 17.53 2.64 19.33
CA ALA A 158 18.63 3.39 19.94
C ALA A 158 19.10 4.58 19.09
N ARG A 159 18.83 4.56 17.78
CA ARG A 159 19.13 5.68 16.86
C ARG A 159 17.96 6.66 16.71
N GLY A 160 16.88 6.49 17.48
CA GLY A 160 15.65 7.27 17.31
C GLY A 160 14.94 6.97 15.99
N GLY A 161 15.13 5.78 15.42
CA GLY A 161 14.47 5.38 14.18
C GLY A 161 12.95 5.27 14.38
N PRO A 162 12.14 5.54 13.33
CA PRO A 162 10.69 5.46 13.46
C PRO A 162 10.22 4.01 13.59
N ALA A 163 9.03 3.83 14.19
CA ALA A 163 8.35 2.55 14.23
C ALA A 163 7.76 2.24 12.85
N TRP A 164 8.23 1.16 12.22
CA TRP A 164 7.72 0.67 10.94
C TRP A 164 6.77 -0.52 11.16
N PRO A 165 5.79 -0.72 10.27
CA PRO A 165 5.16 -2.02 10.18
C PRO A 165 6.19 -3.07 9.80
N PHE A 166 6.12 -4.27 10.38
CA PHE A 166 6.97 -5.39 9.96
C PHE A 166 6.49 -5.95 8.62
N SER A 167 5.18 -5.94 8.42
CA SER A 167 4.56 -6.34 7.17
C SER A 167 3.21 -5.67 6.98
N LEU A 168 2.75 -5.65 5.73
CA LEU A 168 1.39 -5.32 5.33
C LEU A 168 0.87 -6.44 4.44
N PHE A 169 -0.44 -6.51 4.24
CA PHE A 169 -1.03 -7.49 3.34
C PHE A 169 -2.32 -6.97 2.71
N CYS A 170 -2.65 -7.46 1.52
CA CYS A 170 -3.89 -7.13 0.85
C CYS A 170 -4.60 -8.36 0.32
N PHE A 171 -5.91 -8.23 0.09
CA PHE A 171 -6.70 -9.17 -0.67
C PHE A 171 -7.25 -8.53 -1.94
N ASP A 172 -7.00 -9.19 -3.07
CA ASP A 172 -7.76 -8.97 -4.31
C ASP A 172 -8.95 -9.94 -4.35
N PHE A 173 -10.16 -9.42 -4.46
CA PHE A 173 -11.36 -10.24 -4.50
C PHE A 173 -11.76 -10.58 -5.94
N THR A 174 -12.01 -11.86 -6.23
CA THR A 174 -12.51 -12.35 -7.53
C THR A 174 -13.60 -13.38 -7.31
N GLY A 175 -14.86 -12.95 -7.30
CA GLY A 175 -15.99 -13.82 -6.97
C GLY A 175 -15.85 -14.43 -5.57
N MET A 176 -15.91 -15.76 -5.48
CA MET A 176 -15.69 -16.50 -4.23
C MET A 176 -14.20 -16.56 -3.83
N ASP A 177 -13.29 -16.36 -4.78
CA ASP A 177 -11.85 -16.44 -4.54
C ASP A 177 -11.26 -15.12 -4.05
N ARG A 178 -10.11 -15.24 -3.37
CA ARG A 178 -9.30 -14.11 -2.92
C ARG A 178 -7.83 -14.40 -3.13
N THR A 179 -7.09 -13.42 -3.63
CA THR A 179 -5.63 -13.53 -3.75
C THR A 179 -4.98 -12.67 -2.69
N MET A 180 -4.21 -13.29 -1.81
CA MET A 180 -3.38 -12.58 -0.83
C MET A 180 -2.11 -12.04 -1.50
N ARG A 181 -1.69 -10.86 -1.08
CA ARG A 181 -0.34 -10.34 -1.31
C ARG A 181 0.22 -9.83 0.01
N ALA A 182 1.52 -9.98 0.21
CA ALA A 182 2.22 -9.47 1.38
C ALA A 182 3.28 -8.46 0.99
N TYR A 183 3.56 -7.53 1.90
CA TYR A 183 4.50 -6.43 1.70
C TYR A 183 5.39 -6.25 2.92
N PHE A 184 6.64 -5.89 2.69
CA PHE A 184 7.69 -5.81 3.70
C PHE A 184 8.48 -4.52 3.51
N PRO A 185 8.42 -3.56 4.46
CA PRO A 185 9.25 -2.37 4.39
C PRO A 185 10.74 -2.74 4.40
N ALA A 186 11.52 -2.07 3.56
CA ALA A 186 12.96 -2.19 3.56
C ALA A 186 13.53 -1.24 4.61
N VAL A 187 14.07 -1.78 5.71
CA VAL A 187 14.66 -1.01 6.81
C VAL A 187 16.20 -1.11 6.72
N PRO A 188 16.93 0.03 6.75
CA PRO A 188 18.38 -0.01 6.73
C PRO A 188 18.92 -0.65 8.01
N ARG A 189 19.92 -1.52 7.91
CA ARG A 189 20.46 -2.28 9.05
C ARG A 189 21.85 -2.82 8.78
N GLY A 190 22.64 -3.00 9.84
CA GLY A 190 23.98 -3.58 9.75
C GLY A 190 24.93 -2.83 8.81
N GLY A 191 24.78 -1.51 8.69
CA GLY A 191 25.56 -0.67 7.77
C GLY A 191 25.08 -0.71 6.31
N ARG A 192 24.01 -1.45 6.01
CA ARG A 192 23.47 -1.62 4.65
C ARG A 192 22.28 -0.71 4.42
N SER A 193 22.17 -0.18 3.20
CA SER A 193 21.05 0.62 2.73
C SER A 193 19.77 -0.22 2.56
N ARG A 194 18.62 0.45 2.47
CA ARG A 194 17.33 -0.19 2.16
C ARG A 194 17.37 -0.95 0.82
N THR A 195 18.05 -0.37 -0.18
CA THR A 195 18.22 -0.98 -1.50
C THR A 195 19.01 -2.27 -1.44
N GLU A 196 20.16 -2.29 -0.77
CA GLU A 196 20.95 -3.51 -0.61
C GLU A 196 20.18 -4.62 0.12
N VAL A 197 19.48 -4.26 1.20
CA VAL A 197 18.63 -5.19 1.96
C VAL A 197 17.52 -5.77 1.08
N GLY A 198 16.84 -4.92 0.30
CA GLY A 198 15.76 -5.32 -0.58
C GLY A 198 16.21 -6.25 -1.71
N LEU A 199 17.31 -5.90 -2.41
CA LEU A 199 17.84 -6.71 -3.50
C LEU A 199 18.28 -8.10 -3.02
N ASP A 200 18.94 -8.20 -1.86
CA ASP A 200 19.35 -9.48 -1.29
C ASP A 200 18.17 -10.37 -0.88
N ALA A 201 17.12 -9.77 -0.31
CA ALA A 201 15.93 -10.52 0.06
C ALA A 201 15.28 -11.18 -1.17
N ILE A 202 15.27 -10.50 -2.32
CA ILE A 202 14.75 -11.07 -3.59
C ILE A 202 15.66 -12.19 -4.09
N LYS A 203 17.00 -12.02 -4.02
CA LYS A 203 17.96 -13.07 -4.38
C LYS A 203 17.81 -14.33 -3.52
N SER A 204 17.27 -14.20 -2.30
CA SER A 204 17.05 -15.33 -1.40
C SER A 204 15.79 -16.16 -1.69
N LEU A 205 14.91 -15.72 -2.60
CA LEU A 205 13.63 -16.36 -2.88
C LEU A 205 13.78 -17.77 -3.44
N LYS A 206 12.97 -18.69 -2.93
CA LYS A 206 12.89 -20.08 -3.40
C LYS A 206 11.44 -20.56 -3.43
N PRO A 207 11.03 -21.35 -4.44
CA PRO A 207 11.74 -21.68 -5.69
C PRO A 207 11.80 -20.48 -6.67
N PHE A 208 12.42 -20.68 -7.85
CA PHE A 208 12.49 -19.71 -8.97
C PHE A 208 13.23 -18.37 -8.73
N GLY A 209 13.94 -18.18 -7.61
CA GLY A 209 14.80 -17.01 -7.41
C GLY A 209 15.74 -16.71 -8.59
N PRO A 210 16.47 -17.71 -9.14
CA PRO A 210 17.33 -17.49 -10.32
C PRO A 210 16.59 -16.99 -11.56
N ASN A 211 15.31 -17.36 -11.74
CA ASN A 211 14.51 -16.89 -12.87
C ASN A 211 14.18 -15.39 -12.79
N LEU A 212 14.33 -14.76 -11.62
CA LEU A 212 14.09 -13.32 -11.42
C LEU A 212 15.32 -12.48 -11.74
N GLU A 213 16.50 -13.09 -11.96
CA GLU A 213 17.79 -12.40 -12.04
C GLU A 213 17.84 -11.37 -13.17
N ALA A 214 17.29 -11.68 -14.35
CA ALA A 214 17.29 -10.76 -15.48
C ALA A 214 16.54 -9.45 -15.15
N GLY A 215 15.33 -9.55 -14.60
CA GLY A 215 14.56 -8.38 -14.17
C GLY A 215 15.22 -7.65 -13.00
N LEU A 216 15.82 -8.40 -12.06
CA LEU A 216 16.50 -7.82 -10.90
C LEU A 216 17.76 -7.04 -11.31
N ASN A 217 18.50 -7.51 -12.31
CA ASN A 217 19.69 -6.84 -12.83
C ASN A 217 19.34 -5.51 -13.52
N LEU A 218 18.18 -5.40 -14.18
CA LEU A 218 17.68 -4.14 -14.72
C LEU A 218 17.43 -3.12 -13.60
N VAL A 219 16.78 -3.55 -12.52
CA VAL A 219 16.52 -2.68 -11.36
C VAL A 219 17.81 -2.30 -10.64
N GLN A 220 18.66 -3.29 -10.36
CA GLN A 220 19.94 -3.05 -9.70
C GLN A 220 20.77 -2.06 -10.51
N SER A 221 20.95 -2.28 -11.82
CA SER A 221 21.75 -1.38 -12.66
C SER A 221 21.15 0.03 -12.78
N ALA A 222 19.82 0.19 -12.73
CA ALA A 222 19.17 1.50 -12.72
C ALA A 222 19.45 2.25 -11.41
N LEU A 223 19.36 1.55 -10.26
CA LEU A 223 19.58 2.14 -8.93
C LEU A 223 21.06 2.29 -8.55
N THR A 224 21.97 1.49 -9.14
CA THR A 224 23.42 1.60 -8.91
C THR A 224 24.11 2.53 -9.89
N ARG A 225 23.42 3.00 -10.94
CA ARG A 225 23.88 4.15 -11.74
C ARG A 225 24.19 5.36 -10.85
N ASP A 226 23.56 5.39 -9.66
CA ASP A 226 23.77 6.39 -8.62
C ASP A 226 25.01 6.17 -7.72
N LEU A 227 25.66 5.00 -7.78
CA LEU A 227 26.79 4.63 -6.91
C LEU A 227 28.16 4.65 -7.61
N GLU A 228 28.23 4.50 -8.93
CA GLU A 228 29.52 4.52 -9.67
C GLU A 228 29.90 5.88 -10.26
N TYR A 229 29.03 6.90 -10.16
CA TYR A 229 29.32 8.29 -10.58
C TYR A 229 29.34 9.29 -9.42
N SER A 230 29.53 8.85 -8.17
CA SER A 230 29.50 9.73 -7.00
C SER A 230 30.72 10.66 -6.83
N TYR A 231 31.48 10.90 -7.90
CA TYR A 231 32.49 11.98 -7.97
C TYR A 231 32.11 13.10 -8.96
N LEU A 232 30.98 12.98 -9.68
CA LEU A 232 30.39 14.03 -10.50
C LEU A 232 28.93 14.21 -10.06
N ASP A 233 28.64 15.34 -9.41
CA ASP A 233 27.39 15.70 -8.74
C ASP A 233 26.25 16.03 -9.74
N ASP A 234 25.85 15.07 -10.60
CA ASP A 234 24.84 15.27 -11.65
C ASP A 234 23.62 14.33 -11.57
N ASN A 235 23.46 13.54 -10.50
CA ASN A 235 22.26 12.69 -10.35
C ASN A 235 21.03 13.54 -10.00
N LYS A 236 20.32 13.97 -11.05
CA LYS A 236 19.12 14.82 -10.99
C LYS A 236 18.01 14.26 -10.08
N TYR A 237 17.90 12.94 -9.94
CA TYR A 237 16.89 12.27 -9.11
C TYR A 237 17.52 11.22 -8.20
N LYS A 238 17.11 11.18 -6.93
CA LYS A 238 17.52 10.15 -5.95
C LYS A 238 16.40 9.15 -5.80
N ALA A 239 16.68 7.88 -6.09
CA ALA A 239 15.71 6.78 -5.98
C ALA A 239 16.20 5.65 -5.07
N GLY A 240 15.30 4.98 -4.36
CA GLY A 240 15.67 3.86 -3.49
C GLY A 240 14.53 2.89 -3.22
N ILE A 241 14.87 1.64 -2.89
CA ILE A 241 13.86 0.67 -2.47
C ILE A 241 13.36 1.06 -1.09
N HIS A 242 12.04 1.14 -0.91
CA HIS A 242 11.43 1.35 0.41
C HIS A 242 10.55 0.19 0.87
N MET A 243 10.10 -0.69 -0.05
CA MET A 243 9.26 -1.83 0.29
C MET A 243 9.37 -2.93 -0.77
N LEU A 244 9.20 -4.18 -0.36
CA LEU A 244 9.01 -5.33 -1.24
C LEU A 244 7.58 -5.83 -1.14
N GLY A 245 7.03 -6.35 -2.23
CA GLY A 245 5.75 -7.02 -2.26
C GLY A 245 5.83 -8.38 -2.94
N VAL A 246 4.96 -9.30 -2.57
CA VAL A 246 4.85 -10.61 -3.22
C VAL A 246 3.40 -11.04 -3.38
N ASP A 247 3.09 -11.60 -4.54
CA ASP A 247 1.83 -12.32 -4.75
C ASP A 247 1.94 -13.69 -4.05
N CYS A 248 1.05 -14.00 -3.08
CA CYS A 248 1.09 -15.28 -2.36
C CYS A 248 0.37 -16.38 -3.17
N LEU A 249 0.89 -16.62 -4.38
CA LEU A 249 0.47 -17.60 -5.36
C LEU A 249 1.61 -18.57 -5.63
N ASP A 250 1.36 -19.60 -6.46
CA ASP A 250 2.42 -20.45 -6.97
C ASP A 250 3.60 -19.60 -7.49
N PRO A 251 4.81 -19.71 -6.91
CA PRO A 251 6.00 -18.93 -7.26
C PRO A 251 6.31 -18.83 -8.75
N GLU A 252 5.95 -19.84 -9.55
CA GLU A 252 6.15 -19.78 -11.01
C GLU A 252 5.24 -18.71 -11.67
N GLN A 253 4.05 -18.48 -11.12
CA GLN A 253 3.03 -17.55 -11.61
C GLN A 253 3.00 -16.24 -10.81
N ALA A 254 3.63 -16.22 -9.65
CA ALA A 254 3.66 -15.09 -8.75
C ALA A 254 4.57 -13.97 -9.27
N ARG A 255 4.40 -12.80 -8.67
CA ARG A 255 5.24 -11.62 -8.91
C ARG A 255 5.93 -11.20 -7.63
N VAL A 256 7.16 -10.76 -7.80
CA VAL A 256 7.86 -9.92 -6.83
C VAL A 256 7.68 -8.48 -7.27
N LYS A 257 7.38 -7.61 -6.31
CA LYS A 257 7.22 -6.18 -6.54
C LYS A 257 8.26 -5.42 -5.76
N ILE A 258 9.00 -4.56 -6.44
CA ILE A 258 10.01 -3.71 -5.83
C ILE A 258 9.48 -2.30 -5.81
N TYR A 259 9.17 -1.78 -4.63
CA TYR A 259 8.66 -0.43 -4.47
C TYR A 259 9.81 0.56 -4.28
N ILE A 260 9.86 1.54 -5.17
CA ILE A 260 10.89 2.56 -5.25
C ILE A 260 10.27 3.90 -4.87
N ASP A 261 10.91 4.65 -3.97
CA ASP A 261 10.64 6.07 -3.75
C ASP A 261 11.60 6.93 -4.57
N VAL A 262 11.14 8.09 -5.06
CA VAL A 262 11.98 9.08 -5.75
C VAL A 262 11.70 10.47 -5.20
N ASN A 263 12.74 11.29 -5.06
CA ASN A 263 12.67 12.63 -4.49
C ASN A 263 12.05 13.71 -5.39
N SER A 264 11.47 13.34 -6.53
CA SER A 264 10.92 14.27 -7.52
C SER A 264 9.57 13.80 -8.05
N ASN A 265 8.67 14.76 -8.26
CA ASN A 265 7.42 14.50 -8.97
C ASN A 265 7.33 15.14 -10.34
N SER A 266 8.45 15.54 -10.95
CA SER A 266 8.49 16.03 -12.33
C SER A 266 8.12 14.93 -13.34
N TRP A 267 7.68 15.33 -14.54
CA TRP A 267 7.44 14.38 -15.63
C TRP A 267 8.74 13.66 -16.03
N ASN A 268 9.85 14.39 -16.14
CA ASN A 268 11.14 13.79 -16.49
C ASN A 268 11.60 12.74 -15.48
N ALA A 269 11.37 12.96 -14.18
CA ALA A 269 11.60 11.93 -13.16
C ALA A 269 10.70 10.70 -13.36
N ALA A 270 9.41 10.92 -13.61
CA ALA A 270 8.47 9.82 -13.83
C ALA A 270 8.84 9.00 -15.08
N SER A 271 9.19 9.64 -16.19
CA SER A 271 9.61 8.99 -17.43
C SER A 271 10.93 8.23 -17.25
N ASP A 272 11.92 8.82 -16.57
CA ASP A 272 13.20 8.15 -16.29
C ASP A 272 12.99 6.87 -15.46
N VAL A 273 12.22 6.94 -14.36
CA VAL A 273 11.96 5.77 -13.52
C VAL A 273 11.09 4.73 -14.24
N MET A 274 10.05 5.15 -14.98
CA MET A 274 9.20 4.23 -15.76
C MET A 274 9.95 3.50 -16.88
N THR A 275 11.12 3.99 -17.30
CA THR A 275 12.00 3.32 -18.27
C THR A 275 13.22 2.66 -17.62
N LEU A 276 13.32 2.67 -16.29
CA LEU A 276 14.52 2.26 -15.54
C LEU A 276 15.80 2.93 -16.08
N GLY A 277 15.72 4.26 -16.29
CA GLY A 277 16.79 5.06 -16.85
C GLY A 277 17.10 4.71 -18.31
N GLY A 278 16.07 4.54 -19.14
CA GLY A 278 16.19 4.22 -20.57
C GLY A 278 16.52 2.75 -20.90
N ARG A 279 16.47 1.83 -19.92
CA ARG A 279 16.74 0.40 -20.13
C ARG A 279 15.55 -0.36 -20.70
N LEU A 280 14.33 0.08 -20.38
CA LEU A 280 13.10 -0.49 -20.93
C LEU A 280 12.76 0.23 -22.24
N THR A 281 13.08 -0.43 -23.36
CA THR A 281 12.93 0.13 -24.72
C THR A 281 11.99 -0.71 -25.59
N ASP A 282 11.37 -1.75 -25.02
CA ASP A 282 10.37 -2.55 -25.72
C ASP A 282 9.10 -1.75 -25.99
N ALA A 283 8.35 -2.17 -27.01
CA ALA A 283 7.14 -1.46 -27.44
C ALA A 283 6.07 -1.31 -26.34
N THR A 284 5.97 -2.28 -25.41
CA THR A 284 4.97 -2.21 -24.33
C THR A 284 5.35 -1.17 -23.30
N SER A 285 6.63 -1.14 -22.90
CA SER A 285 7.17 -0.16 -21.97
C SER A 285 7.09 1.27 -22.52
N LEU A 286 7.47 1.47 -23.78
CA LEU A 286 7.39 2.79 -24.42
C LEU A 286 5.94 3.27 -24.54
N LYS A 287 5.01 2.38 -24.87
CA LYS A 287 3.58 2.69 -24.89
C LYS A 287 3.02 3.02 -23.51
N ALA A 288 3.51 2.37 -22.46
CA ALA A 288 3.15 2.70 -21.09
C ALA A 288 3.55 4.15 -20.75
N VAL A 289 4.74 4.58 -21.16
CA VAL A 289 5.23 5.95 -20.95
C VAL A 289 4.40 6.95 -21.76
N GLU A 290 4.14 6.68 -23.04
CA GLU A 290 3.30 7.53 -23.90
C GLU A 290 1.90 7.77 -23.29
N LEU A 291 1.24 6.68 -22.86
CA LEU A 291 -0.07 6.76 -22.22
C LEU A 291 0.00 7.52 -20.88
N LEU A 292 1.04 7.26 -20.07
CA LEU A 292 1.24 7.97 -18.81
C LEU A 292 1.40 9.48 -19.06
N GLN A 293 2.20 9.89 -20.06
CA GLN A 293 2.41 11.30 -20.41
C GLN A 293 1.07 12.02 -20.64
N SER A 294 0.14 11.33 -21.33
CA SER A 294 -1.17 11.88 -21.65
C SER A 294 -2.06 12.15 -20.43
N VAL A 295 -1.79 11.54 -19.26
CA VAL A 295 -2.63 11.65 -18.06
C VAL A 295 -1.89 12.10 -16.80
N TYR A 296 -0.56 12.14 -16.80
CA TYR A 296 0.24 12.36 -15.61
C TYR A 296 -0.02 13.71 -14.95
N HIS A 297 -0.22 14.76 -15.75
CA HIS A 297 -0.59 16.08 -15.28
C HIS A 297 -1.93 16.07 -14.51
N LEU A 298 -2.91 15.26 -14.94
CA LEU A 298 -4.18 15.07 -14.22
C LEU A 298 -3.98 14.36 -12.89
N MET A 299 -3.11 13.34 -12.84
CA MET A 299 -2.81 12.61 -11.60
C MET A 299 -2.18 13.51 -10.51
N ARG A 300 -1.48 14.58 -10.92
CA ARG A 300 -0.87 15.59 -10.03
C ARG A 300 -1.76 16.82 -9.79
N ASP A 301 -2.99 16.82 -10.28
CA ASP A 301 -3.91 17.95 -10.18
C ASP A 301 -3.43 19.24 -10.90
N GLU A 302 -2.86 19.05 -12.09
CA GLU A 302 -2.37 20.11 -12.99
C GLU A 302 -3.02 19.97 -14.39
N PRO A 303 -4.34 20.21 -14.53
CA PRO A 303 -5.08 19.90 -15.76
C PRO A 303 -4.63 20.67 -17.00
N GLU A 304 -4.01 21.83 -16.83
CA GLU A 304 -3.50 22.67 -17.93
C GLU A 304 -2.09 22.27 -18.38
N GLY A 305 -1.45 21.31 -17.68
CA GLY A 305 -0.05 20.96 -17.89
C GLY A 305 0.91 21.95 -17.23
N VAL A 306 2.15 21.51 -17.08
CA VAL A 306 3.26 22.24 -16.45
C VAL A 306 4.55 21.85 -17.16
N ASP A 307 5.62 22.60 -16.91
CA ASP A 307 6.95 22.24 -17.38
C ASP A 307 7.38 20.83 -16.91
N ASP A 308 8.05 20.10 -17.80
CA ASP A 308 8.39 18.69 -17.60
C ASP A 308 9.38 18.46 -16.45
N ASP A 309 10.17 19.48 -16.07
CA ASP A 309 11.11 19.47 -14.95
C ASP A 309 10.51 19.98 -13.64
N TRP A 310 9.34 20.62 -13.69
CA TRP A 310 8.72 21.16 -12.51
C TRP A 310 8.10 20.06 -11.61
N SER A 311 8.47 20.11 -10.33
CA SER A 311 7.87 19.29 -9.27
C SER A 311 6.88 20.10 -8.46
N LYS A 312 5.67 19.55 -8.31
CA LYS A 312 4.64 20.10 -7.43
C LYS A 312 5.07 20.01 -5.97
N PRO A 313 5.01 21.11 -5.19
CA PRO A 313 5.24 21.04 -3.75
C PRO A 313 4.27 20.06 -3.06
N SER A 314 4.79 19.28 -2.12
CA SER A 314 3.98 18.37 -1.31
C SER A 314 3.14 19.16 -0.30
N ALA A 315 1.84 18.87 -0.20
CA ALA A 315 0.96 19.49 0.79
C ALA A 315 1.36 19.16 2.25
N VAL A 316 1.99 18.00 2.47
CA VAL A 316 2.48 17.57 3.79
C VAL A 316 3.96 17.19 3.70
N PRO A 317 4.89 18.16 3.81
CA PRO A 317 6.30 17.98 3.50
C PRO A 317 7.05 17.06 4.48
N ASP A 318 6.59 16.94 5.72
CA ASP A 318 7.27 16.17 6.79
C ASP A 318 6.81 14.70 6.89
N ARG A 319 6.03 14.19 5.93
CA ARG A 319 5.64 12.76 5.91
C ARG A 319 6.60 11.93 5.05
N SER A 320 6.77 10.66 5.42
CA SER A 320 7.78 9.71 4.93
C SER A 320 7.80 9.38 3.43
N PHE A 321 7.07 10.11 2.58
CA PHE A 321 7.00 9.89 1.14
C PHE A 321 6.88 11.23 0.37
N PRO A 322 7.89 12.12 0.44
CA PRO A 322 7.92 13.30 -0.40
C PRO A 322 8.20 12.86 -1.85
N GLY A 323 7.23 13.04 -2.75
CA GLY A 323 7.38 12.70 -4.16
C GLY A 323 6.47 11.55 -4.58
N GLN A 324 7.03 10.61 -5.35
CA GLN A 324 6.27 9.57 -6.02
C GLN A 324 6.80 8.19 -5.70
N GLN A 325 5.93 7.20 -5.86
CA GLN A 325 6.30 5.80 -5.73
C GLN A 325 6.14 5.07 -7.07
N PHE A 326 7.00 4.09 -7.27
CA PHE A 326 6.94 3.19 -8.41
C PHE A 326 7.00 1.76 -7.90
N SER A 327 6.36 0.83 -8.59
CA SER A 327 6.65 -0.58 -8.42
C SER A 327 7.21 -1.17 -9.70
N VAL A 328 8.30 -1.91 -9.56
CA VAL A 328 8.83 -2.80 -10.59
C VAL A 328 8.30 -4.20 -10.30
N GLU A 329 7.50 -4.78 -11.20
CA GLU A 329 6.94 -6.12 -11.04
C GLU A 329 7.73 -7.13 -11.90
N ILE A 330 8.41 -8.08 -11.24
CA ILE A 330 9.21 -9.13 -11.88
C ILE A 330 8.50 -10.47 -11.70
N THR A 331 8.58 -11.33 -12.72
CA THR A 331 7.99 -12.68 -12.72
C THR A 331 9.07 -13.70 -13.09
N ALA A 332 8.89 -14.97 -12.73
CA ALA A 332 9.79 -16.05 -13.17
C ALA A 332 9.74 -16.32 -14.69
N LYS A 333 8.75 -15.75 -15.40
CA LYS A 333 8.45 -16.04 -16.81
C LYS A 333 8.82 -14.93 -17.79
N SER A 334 9.30 -13.79 -17.28
CA SER A 334 9.65 -12.62 -18.09
C SER A 334 10.95 -12.01 -17.61
N SER A 335 11.85 -11.73 -18.55
CA SER A 335 13.06 -10.94 -18.30
C SER A 335 12.79 -9.44 -18.24
N ILE A 336 11.68 -8.98 -18.81
CA ILE A 336 11.27 -7.57 -18.84
C ILE A 336 10.26 -7.34 -17.71
N PRO A 337 10.54 -6.44 -16.76
CA PRO A 337 9.61 -6.11 -15.68
C PRO A 337 8.47 -5.20 -16.16
N GLU A 338 7.33 -5.29 -15.49
CA GLU A 338 6.24 -4.31 -15.66
C GLU A 338 6.43 -3.14 -14.68
N MET A 339 6.23 -1.91 -15.16
CA MET A 339 6.31 -0.70 -14.35
C MET A 339 4.93 -0.17 -13.98
N LYS A 340 4.82 0.35 -12.76
CA LYS A 340 3.61 1.01 -12.25
C LYS A 340 3.97 2.23 -11.42
N ILE A 341 3.27 3.33 -11.64
CA ILE A 341 3.41 4.57 -10.86
C ILE A 341 2.28 4.72 -9.85
N TYR A 342 2.60 5.36 -8.73
CA TYR A 342 1.73 5.63 -7.59
C TYR A 342 1.85 7.14 -7.26
N VAL A 343 0.78 7.88 -7.52
CA VAL A 343 0.72 9.33 -7.27
C VAL A 343 -0.17 9.59 -6.04
N PRO A 344 0.39 10.06 -4.92
CA PRO A 344 -0.37 10.31 -3.70
C PRO A 344 -1.31 11.50 -3.88
N LEU A 345 -2.62 11.24 -3.97
CA LEU A 345 -3.62 12.29 -4.14
C LEU A 345 -3.64 13.23 -2.95
N VAL A 346 -3.47 12.72 -1.73
CA VAL A 346 -3.42 13.55 -0.51
C VAL A 346 -2.29 14.60 -0.52
N GLN A 347 -1.24 14.41 -1.33
CA GLN A 347 -0.13 15.36 -1.43
C GLN A 347 -0.37 16.43 -2.50
N TYR A 348 -1.19 16.15 -3.51
CA TYR A 348 -1.23 16.94 -4.74
C TYR A 348 -2.60 17.47 -5.12
N ALA A 349 -3.67 16.77 -4.80
CA ALA A 349 -5.02 17.22 -5.11
C ALA A 349 -5.41 18.39 -4.19
N GLY A 350 -5.97 19.45 -4.77
CA GLY A 350 -6.48 20.58 -4.00
C GLY A 350 -7.71 20.22 -3.14
N ASP A 351 -8.65 19.47 -3.72
CA ASP A 351 -9.85 18.99 -3.04
C ASP A 351 -10.39 17.69 -3.69
N THR A 352 -11.42 17.10 -3.09
CA THR A 352 -12.01 15.84 -3.53
C THR A 352 -12.77 15.96 -4.84
N GLN A 353 -13.43 17.09 -5.11
CA GLN A 353 -14.18 17.32 -6.34
C GLN A 353 -13.21 17.42 -7.53
N LYS A 354 -12.16 18.23 -7.42
CA LYS A 354 -11.15 18.38 -8.46
C LYS A 354 -10.40 17.07 -8.70
N ALA A 355 -10.13 16.30 -7.65
CA ALA A 355 -9.58 14.95 -7.77
C ALA A 355 -10.50 14.02 -8.58
N GLU A 356 -11.81 14.02 -8.29
CA GLU A 356 -12.82 13.26 -9.06
C GLU A 356 -12.83 13.69 -10.54
N GLU A 357 -12.88 14.99 -10.82
CA GLU A 357 -12.89 15.54 -12.17
C GLU A 357 -11.63 15.15 -12.97
N ASN A 358 -10.45 15.24 -12.34
CA ASN A 358 -9.20 14.84 -12.98
C ASN A 358 -9.13 13.34 -13.22
N MET A 359 -9.59 12.51 -12.27
CA MET A 359 -9.67 11.06 -12.45
C MET A 359 -10.65 10.71 -13.56
N HIS A 360 -11.77 11.41 -13.68
CA HIS A 360 -12.71 11.25 -14.78
C HIS A 360 -12.05 11.54 -16.12
N ARG A 361 -11.38 12.69 -16.26
CA ARG A 361 -10.64 13.06 -17.49
C ARG A 361 -9.52 12.06 -17.80
N MET A 362 -8.83 11.56 -16.78
CA MET A 362 -7.81 10.52 -16.92
C MET A 362 -8.42 9.23 -17.48
N LEU A 363 -9.50 8.72 -16.89
CA LEU A 363 -10.17 7.52 -17.36
C LEU A 363 -10.72 7.69 -18.78
N GLN A 364 -11.18 8.89 -19.14
CA GLN A 364 -11.64 9.21 -20.49
C GLN A 364 -10.50 9.10 -21.51
N LYS A 365 -9.34 9.71 -21.22
CA LYS A 365 -8.14 9.60 -22.07
C LYS A 365 -7.62 8.17 -22.18
N LEU A 366 -7.74 7.39 -21.12
CA LEU A 366 -7.36 5.97 -21.11
C LEU A 366 -8.41 5.04 -21.74
N GLY A 367 -9.57 5.55 -22.17
CA GLY A 367 -10.63 4.76 -22.80
C GLY A 367 -11.33 3.79 -21.85
N HIS A 368 -11.42 4.11 -20.56
CA HIS A 368 -12.09 3.27 -19.57
C HIS A 368 -13.58 3.63 -19.42
N GLU A 369 -14.46 2.62 -19.38
CA GLU A 369 -15.93 2.82 -19.37
C GLU A 369 -16.45 3.62 -18.15
N TRP A 370 -15.70 3.60 -17.03
CA TRP A 370 -16.03 4.38 -15.83
C TRP A 370 -15.96 5.90 -16.04
N ALA A 371 -15.37 6.35 -17.15
CA ALA A 371 -15.39 7.75 -17.57
C ALA A 371 -16.75 8.23 -18.09
N SER A 372 -17.77 7.37 -18.20
CA SER A 372 -19.07 7.77 -18.76
C SER A 372 -20.28 7.17 -18.06
N ASN A 373 -20.09 6.27 -17.09
CA ASN A 373 -21.18 5.52 -16.47
C ASN A 373 -21.50 5.93 -15.01
N GLY A 374 -20.81 6.95 -14.49
CA GLY A 374 -21.01 7.45 -13.11
C GLY A 374 -20.42 6.59 -12.00
N LYS A 375 -19.87 5.41 -12.28
CA LYS A 375 -19.35 4.47 -11.27
C LYS A 375 -18.18 5.05 -10.47
N LEU A 376 -17.32 5.86 -11.07
CA LEU A 376 -16.22 6.53 -10.35
C LEU A 376 -16.78 7.36 -9.18
N LYS A 377 -17.72 8.26 -9.45
CA LYS A 377 -18.36 9.11 -8.45
C LYS A 377 -19.08 8.27 -7.40
N GLU A 378 -19.88 7.30 -7.84
CA GLU A 378 -20.62 6.40 -6.95
C GLU A 378 -19.69 5.69 -5.95
N THR A 379 -18.58 5.12 -6.43
CA THR A 379 -17.57 4.47 -5.58
C THR A 379 -16.89 5.44 -4.64
N MET A 380 -16.46 6.61 -5.13
CA MET A 380 -15.81 7.62 -4.30
C MET A 380 -16.73 8.05 -3.14
N THR A 381 -18.00 8.35 -3.44
CA THR A 381 -19.00 8.72 -2.43
C THR A 381 -19.24 7.58 -1.44
N ALA A 382 -19.39 6.34 -1.92
CA ALA A 382 -19.71 5.20 -1.08
C ALA A 382 -18.55 4.81 -0.13
N VAL A 383 -17.30 4.87 -0.59
CA VAL A 383 -16.16 4.31 0.15
C VAL A 383 -15.43 5.36 0.99
N SER A 384 -15.27 6.59 0.50
CA SER A 384 -14.53 7.62 1.23
C SER A 384 -15.26 8.11 2.47
N ALA A 385 -16.61 8.12 2.46
CA ALA A 385 -17.49 8.58 3.55
C ALA A 385 -17.18 10.00 4.11
N SER A 386 -16.22 10.71 3.51
CA SER A 386 -15.72 12.02 3.90
C SER A 386 -15.51 12.85 2.63
N GLU A 387 -15.93 14.11 2.68
CA GLU A 387 -15.63 15.10 1.63
C GLU A 387 -14.16 15.55 1.68
N SER A 388 -13.37 15.06 2.65
CA SER A 388 -11.98 15.44 2.82
C SER A 388 -11.05 14.70 1.86
N ILE A 389 -10.07 15.44 1.31
CA ILE A 389 -9.00 14.87 0.50
C ILE A 389 -8.17 13.82 1.26
N ARG A 390 -8.20 13.87 2.59
CA ARG A 390 -7.56 12.88 3.47
C ARG A 390 -8.17 11.49 3.38
N GLY A 391 -9.35 11.34 2.77
CA GLY A 391 -9.95 10.04 2.45
C GLY A 391 -9.45 9.44 1.13
N LEU A 392 -8.69 10.19 0.32
CA LEU A 392 -8.11 9.72 -0.95
C LEU A 392 -6.62 9.45 -0.78
N GLY A 393 -6.22 8.19 -0.94
CA GLY A 393 -4.84 7.76 -0.80
C GLY A 393 -4.02 8.10 -2.05
N VAL A 394 -4.06 7.18 -3.01
CA VAL A 394 -3.19 7.16 -4.18
C VAL A 394 -4.03 6.87 -5.42
N VAL A 395 -3.67 7.50 -6.54
CA VAL A 395 -4.05 7.04 -7.88
C VAL A 395 -2.84 6.41 -8.55
N THR A 396 -3.06 5.31 -9.25
CA THR A 396 -1.97 4.57 -9.89
C THR A 396 -2.18 4.38 -11.38
N PHE A 397 -1.09 4.13 -12.10
CA PHE A 397 -1.14 3.79 -13.52
C PHE A 397 -0.08 2.76 -13.89
N SER A 398 -0.46 1.80 -14.72
CA SER A 398 0.43 0.90 -15.43
C SER A 398 -0.21 0.49 -16.75
N TYR A 399 0.57 -0.07 -17.66
CA TYR A 399 0.06 -0.63 -18.91
C TYR A 399 0.70 -1.99 -19.18
N SER A 400 -0.09 -2.93 -19.69
CA SER A 400 0.44 -4.11 -20.36
C SER A 400 -0.52 -4.56 -21.44
N GLU A 401 -0.02 -5.29 -22.44
CA GLU A 401 -0.86 -5.77 -23.55
C GLU A 401 -2.03 -6.64 -23.05
N LYS A 402 -1.83 -7.38 -21.96
CA LYS A 402 -2.84 -8.25 -21.37
C LYS A 402 -3.99 -7.48 -20.71
N LYS A 403 -3.69 -6.40 -19.99
CA LYS A 403 -4.67 -5.64 -19.18
C LYS A 403 -5.13 -4.34 -19.83
N GLY A 404 -4.42 -3.90 -20.87
CA GLY A 404 -4.49 -2.52 -21.36
C GLY A 404 -4.07 -1.53 -20.26
N SER A 405 -4.59 -0.31 -20.33
CA SER A 405 -4.43 0.68 -19.25
C SER A 405 -5.04 0.14 -17.96
N TYR A 406 -4.26 0.20 -16.89
CA TYR A 406 -4.62 -0.28 -15.56
C TYR A 406 -4.37 0.81 -14.53
N SER A 407 -5.40 1.13 -13.75
CA SER A 407 -5.32 2.13 -12.70
C SER A 407 -5.99 1.62 -11.43
N SER A 408 -5.49 2.06 -10.29
CA SER A 408 -6.13 1.78 -9.00
C SER A 408 -6.37 3.10 -8.29
N VAL A 409 -7.57 3.27 -7.74
CA VAL A 409 -7.91 4.40 -6.86
C VAL A 409 -8.01 3.87 -5.44
N TYR A 410 -7.26 4.47 -4.52
CA TYR A 410 -7.20 4.08 -3.12
C TYR A 410 -7.98 5.06 -2.25
N PHE A 411 -8.75 4.49 -1.34
CA PHE A 411 -9.60 5.16 -0.37
C PHE A 411 -9.16 4.74 1.02
N ALA A 412 -9.15 5.69 1.95
CA ALA A 412 -8.92 5.43 3.36
C ALA A 412 -10.20 5.76 4.12
N PRO A 413 -11.14 4.79 4.24
CA PRO A 413 -12.35 5.01 5.02
C PRO A 413 -11.96 5.35 6.47
N PRO A 414 -12.50 6.42 7.06
CA PRO A 414 -12.22 6.73 8.45
C PRO A 414 -12.88 5.68 9.38
N PRO A 415 -12.23 5.27 10.48
CA PRO A 415 -12.88 4.47 11.50
C PRO A 415 -13.94 5.29 12.26
N ASP A 416 -15.02 4.64 12.69
CA ASP A 416 -15.95 5.20 13.67
C ASP A 416 -15.26 5.19 15.04
N TYR A 417 -14.62 6.28 15.45
CA TYR A 417 -13.90 6.33 16.74
C TYR A 417 -14.86 6.29 17.93
N ALA A 418 -14.35 5.88 19.10
CA ALA A 418 -15.13 5.45 20.25
C ALA A 418 -16.27 6.40 20.69
N ASP A 419 -16.07 7.72 20.58
CA ASP A 419 -17.09 8.70 21.00
C ASP A 419 -18.31 8.81 20.06
N LYS A 420 -18.26 8.21 18.86
CA LYS A 420 -19.43 8.10 17.96
C LYS A 420 -20.13 6.74 18.05
N VAL A 421 -19.51 5.75 18.66
CA VAL A 421 -20.17 4.47 18.94
C VAL A 421 -20.93 4.62 20.25
N VAL A 422 -22.13 5.21 20.18
CA VAL A 422 -23.13 5.00 21.23
C VAL A 422 -23.46 3.51 21.21
N ILE A 423 -22.72 2.73 22.00
CA ILE A 423 -23.17 1.41 22.39
C ILE A 423 -24.38 1.68 23.26
N GLU A 424 -25.58 1.63 22.67
CA GLU A 424 -26.83 1.58 23.43
C GLU A 424 -26.76 0.35 24.33
N SER A 425 -26.28 0.52 25.56
CA SER A 425 -26.45 -0.45 26.61
C SER A 425 -27.94 -0.44 26.97
N ARG A 426 -28.71 -1.33 26.34
CA ARG A 426 -30.02 -1.71 26.89
C ARG A 426 -29.78 -2.25 28.29
N GLY A 427 -30.47 -1.63 29.24
CA GLY A 427 -30.24 -1.81 30.66
C GLY A 427 -30.39 -3.25 31.13
N LEU A 428 -29.59 -3.59 32.13
CA LEU A 428 -29.99 -4.55 33.14
C LEU A 428 -29.87 -3.84 34.48
N SER A 429 -31.04 -3.67 35.08
CA SER A 429 -31.27 -3.16 36.41
C SER A 429 -30.50 -3.96 37.45
N VAL A 430 -29.91 -3.23 38.36
CA VAL A 430 -29.29 -3.67 39.61
C VAL A 430 -30.29 -4.46 40.45
N VAL A 431 -29.86 -5.62 40.93
CA VAL A 431 -30.07 -6.02 42.33
C VAL A 431 -28.70 -6.16 42.96
#